data_AF-A0A0Q4XT15-F1
#
_entry.id   AF-A0A0Q4XT15-F1
#
_cell.length_a   1.000
_cell.length_b   1.000
_cell.length_c   1.000
_cell.angle_alpha   90.00
_cell.angle_beta   90.00
_cell.angle_gamma   90.00
#
_symmetry.space_group_name_H-M   'P 1'
#
loop_
_entity.id
_entity.type
_entity.pdbx_description
1 polymer ?
#
loop_
_entity_poly.entity_id
_entity_poly.type
_entity_poly.pdbx_seq_one_letter_code
_entity_poly.pdbx_strand_id
1 'polypeptide(L)'
;MLATQPTHRRLSRLAPACLGLVLGGCVSGQNQAPPVAIVTDLAAVAACAFVAPVGAPPFTPGYRLDLGYKDFQDALRRRTAALGGTHLYLTNPSAGWGGASAIGSAYRCLYVLR
;
A
#
# COMPACT_ATOMS: atom_id res chain seq x y z
N MET A 1 -26.52 -39.80 54.12
CA MET A 1 -27.82 -39.55 53.47
C MET A 1 -27.88 -38.08 53.07
N LEU A 2 -28.45 -37.82 51.88
CA LEU A 2 -28.84 -36.53 51.28
C LEU A 2 -29.10 -35.41 52.32
N ALA A 3 -28.46 -34.25 52.22
CA ALA A 3 -28.67 -33.12 51.30
C ALA A 3 -29.43 -31.98 52.00
N THR A 4 -28.93 -30.75 51.84
CA THR A 4 -29.64 -29.53 51.38
C THR A 4 -28.97 -28.26 51.94
N GLN A 5 -28.24 -27.56 51.05
CA GLN A 5 -27.98 -26.11 51.09
C GLN A 5 -29.30 -25.33 50.79
N PRO A 6 -29.38 -23.98 50.62
CA PRO A 6 -28.44 -22.86 50.86
C PRO A 6 -29.12 -21.62 51.51
N THR A 7 -28.36 -20.57 51.84
CA THR A 7 -28.46 -19.16 51.36
C THR A 7 -28.51 -18.20 52.56
N HIS A 8 -27.95 -16.98 52.61
CA HIS A 8 -27.78 -15.93 51.62
C HIS A 8 -26.82 -14.84 52.18
N ARG A 9 -26.28 -14.02 51.26
CA ARG A 9 -26.09 -12.55 51.39
C ARG A 9 -24.92 -12.03 52.26
N ARG A 10 -23.90 -11.46 51.60
CA ARG A 10 -23.87 -10.04 51.18
C ARG A 10 -22.57 -9.69 50.44
N LEU A 11 -22.75 -8.86 49.42
CA LEU A 11 -21.76 -8.21 48.57
C LEU A 11 -20.58 -7.61 49.35
N SER A 12 -19.35 -7.78 48.84
CA SER A 12 -18.33 -6.74 48.91
C SER A 12 -17.28 -6.89 47.79
N ARG A 13 -17.48 -6.06 46.76
CA ARG A 13 -16.49 -5.22 46.06
C ARG A 13 -15.18 -5.89 45.57
N LEU A 14 -15.19 -6.23 44.27
CA LEU A 14 -14.27 -5.76 43.22
C LEU A 14 -12.79 -5.50 43.59
N ALA A 15 -11.90 -6.39 43.13
CA ALA A 15 -10.92 -6.11 42.05
C ALA A 15 -9.71 -7.09 42.12
N PRO A 16 -9.61 -8.11 41.24
CA PRO A 16 -8.31 -8.62 40.87
C PRO A 16 -7.79 -7.80 39.69
N ALA A 17 -6.63 -7.18 39.90
CA ALA A 17 -5.86 -6.51 38.86
C ALA A 17 -5.43 -7.54 37.80
N CYS A 18 -6.25 -7.72 36.77
CA CYS A 18 -5.81 -8.31 35.51
C CYS A 18 -4.93 -7.28 34.80
N LEU A 19 -3.67 -7.20 35.22
CA LEU A 19 -2.61 -6.49 34.53
C LEU A 19 -2.27 -7.26 33.23
N GLY A 20 -3.19 -7.23 32.29
CA GLY A 20 -3.01 -7.73 30.93
C GLY A 20 -2.14 -6.75 30.16
N LEU A 21 -0.83 -6.86 30.30
CA LEU A 21 0.14 -6.17 29.46
C LEU A 21 0.11 -6.81 28.06
N VAL A 22 -0.89 -6.46 27.26
CA VAL A 22 -0.90 -6.78 25.83
C VAL A 22 0.18 -5.92 25.19
N LEU A 23 1.37 -6.49 25.02
CA LEU A 23 2.41 -5.95 24.14
C LEU A 23 1.85 -5.95 22.73
N GLY A 24 1.15 -4.87 22.37
CA GLY A 24 0.81 -4.55 21.00
C GLY A 24 2.09 -4.38 20.22
N GLY A 25 2.49 -5.44 19.50
CA GLY A 25 3.55 -5.35 18.51
C GLY A 25 3.16 -4.28 17.52
N CYS A 26 3.93 -3.19 17.48
CA CYS A 26 3.87 -2.23 16.39
C CYS A 26 4.09 -3.00 15.10
N VAL A 27 3.04 -3.18 14.29
CA VAL A 27 3.24 -3.52 12.89
C VAL A 27 3.87 -2.27 12.28
N SER A 28 5.19 -2.27 12.20
CA SER A 28 5.91 -1.27 11.42
C SER A 28 5.47 -1.49 9.97
N GLY A 29 4.48 -0.71 9.52
CA GLY A 29 4.04 -0.68 8.13
C GLY A 29 5.26 -0.38 7.29
N GLN A 30 5.77 -1.39 6.58
CA GLN A 30 6.91 -1.21 5.69
C GLN A 30 6.47 -0.22 4.62
N ASN A 31 7.06 0.98 4.61
CA ASN A 31 6.78 2.04 3.63
C ASN A 31 7.40 1.72 2.25
N GLN A 32 7.43 0.44 1.90
CA GLN A 32 7.96 -0.09 0.67
C GLN A 32 6.94 0.14 -0.44
N ALA A 33 7.40 0.62 -1.60
CA ALA A 33 6.53 0.78 -2.76
C ALA A 33 5.98 -0.59 -3.20
N PRO A 34 4.72 -0.66 -3.67
CA PRO A 34 4.17 -1.90 -4.21
C PRO A 34 5.03 -2.46 -5.35
N PRO A 35 5.05 -3.80 -5.55
CA PRO A 35 5.83 -4.44 -6.61
C PRO A 35 5.18 -4.27 -7.98
N VAL A 36 5.04 -3.03 -8.44
CA VAL A 36 4.57 -2.68 -9.78
C VAL A 36 5.78 -2.58 -10.71
N ALA A 37 5.72 -3.30 -11.83
CA ALA A 37 6.71 -3.22 -12.88
C ALA A 37 6.49 -1.91 -13.67
N ILE A 38 7.52 -1.06 -13.75
CA ILE A 38 7.52 0.10 -14.64
C ILE A 38 8.24 -0.34 -15.90
N VAL A 39 7.53 -0.33 -17.02
CA VAL A 39 8.03 -0.78 -18.33
C VAL A 39 7.94 0.37 -19.33
N THR A 40 8.91 0.46 -20.22
CA THR A 40 8.93 1.44 -21.33
C THR A 40 8.72 0.78 -22.69
N ASP A 41 8.66 -0.55 -22.72
CA ASP A 41 8.33 -1.33 -23.91
C ASP A 41 6.85 -1.70 -23.88
N LEU A 42 6.13 -1.37 -24.96
CA LEU A 42 4.72 -1.70 -25.11
C LEU A 42 4.50 -3.22 -25.19
N ALA A 43 5.48 -3.98 -25.71
CA ALA A 43 5.38 -5.44 -25.81
C ALA A 43 5.24 -6.10 -24.42
N ALA A 44 5.80 -5.50 -23.38
CA ALA A 44 5.71 -6.00 -22.00
C ALA A 44 4.28 -5.97 -21.41
N VAL A 45 3.36 -5.21 -22.01
CA VAL A 45 1.95 -5.13 -21.59
C VAL A 45 0.96 -5.57 -22.66
N ALA A 46 1.44 -6.07 -23.81
CA ALA A 46 0.59 -6.40 -24.96
C ALA A 46 -0.51 -7.44 -24.66
N ALA A 47 -0.25 -8.36 -23.72
CA ALA A 47 -1.21 -9.38 -23.29
C ALA A 47 -1.99 -8.99 -22.01
N CYS A 48 -1.84 -7.76 -21.53
CA CYS A 48 -2.40 -7.31 -20.26
C CYS A 48 -3.68 -6.49 -20.44
N ALA A 49 -4.57 -6.54 -19.45
CA ALA A 49 -5.77 -5.72 -19.46
C ALA A 49 -5.43 -4.27 -19.13
N PHE A 50 -5.86 -3.32 -19.96
CA PHE A 50 -5.78 -1.90 -19.63
C PHE A 50 -6.68 -1.60 -18.42
N VAL A 51 -6.19 -0.76 -17.51
CA VAL A 51 -6.91 -0.36 -16.30
C VAL A 51 -7.30 1.13 -16.37
N ALA A 52 -6.30 2.01 -16.45
CA ALA A 52 -6.51 3.46 -16.41
C ALA A 52 -5.24 4.21 -16.84
N PRO A 53 -5.34 5.46 -17.31
CA PRO A 53 -4.17 6.33 -17.47
C PRO A 53 -3.58 6.70 -16.10
N VAL A 54 -2.26 6.95 -16.05
CA VAL A 54 -1.54 7.36 -14.84
C VAL A 54 -0.84 8.69 -15.08
N GLY A 55 -1.19 9.69 -14.27
CA GLY A 55 -0.58 11.01 -14.28
C GLY A 55 0.67 11.13 -13.39
N ALA A 56 1.41 12.21 -13.62
CA ALA A 56 2.60 12.55 -12.86
C ALA A 56 2.28 12.76 -11.37
N PRO A 57 3.07 12.19 -10.44
CA PRO A 57 3.00 12.56 -9.03
C PRO A 57 3.34 14.04 -8.85
N PRO A 58 2.78 14.70 -7.81
CA PRO A 58 3.11 16.09 -7.51
C PRO A 58 4.61 16.21 -7.27
N PHE A 59 5.25 17.12 -8.00
CA PHE A 59 6.66 17.44 -7.81
C PHE A 59 6.80 18.48 -6.70
N THR A 60 7.67 18.24 -5.73
CA THR A 60 8.01 19.22 -4.69
C THR A 60 9.35 19.87 -5.03
N PRO A 61 9.39 21.19 -5.34
CA PRO A 61 10.64 21.88 -5.65
C PRO A 61 11.65 21.77 -4.50
N GLY A 62 12.93 21.54 -4.82
CA GLY A 62 14.04 21.48 -3.84
C GLY A 62 14.48 20.07 -3.41
N TYR A 63 13.86 19.01 -3.93
CA TYR A 63 14.30 17.63 -3.69
C TYR A 63 15.60 17.31 -4.46
N ARG A 64 16.54 16.58 -3.84
CA ARG A 64 17.77 16.10 -4.52
C ARG A 64 17.37 15.22 -5.71
N LEU A 65 17.91 15.49 -6.89
CA LEU A 65 17.51 14.85 -8.16
C LEU A 65 17.54 13.31 -8.09
N ASP A 66 18.58 12.74 -7.49
CA ASP A 66 18.80 11.29 -7.42
C ASP A 66 17.76 10.60 -6.51
N LEU A 67 17.43 11.22 -5.38
CA LEU A 67 16.35 10.77 -4.49
C LEU A 67 14.97 11.01 -5.13
N GLY A 68 14.83 12.13 -5.85
CA GLY A 68 13.62 12.53 -6.55
C GLY A 68 13.19 11.52 -7.60
N TYR A 69 14.12 10.92 -8.35
CA TYR A 69 13.76 9.92 -9.37
C TYR A 69 13.26 8.60 -8.76
N LYS A 70 13.89 8.12 -7.68
CA LYS A 70 13.41 6.92 -6.97
C LYS A 70 12.04 7.16 -6.34
N ASP A 71 11.86 8.28 -5.66
CA ASP A 71 10.60 8.66 -5.02
C ASP A 71 9.48 8.87 -6.06
N PHE A 72 9.83 9.44 -7.23
CA PHE A 72 8.94 9.54 -8.38
C PHE A 72 8.47 8.16 -8.85
N GLN A 73 9.40 7.21 -9.05
CA GLN A 73 9.02 5.84 -9.42
C GLN A 73 8.18 5.17 -8.34
N ASP A 74 8.51 5.34 -7.06
CA ASP A 74 7.76 4.76 -5.95
C ASP A 74 6.35 5.35 -5.85
N ALA A 75 6.19 6.65 -6.11
CA ALA A 75 4.87 7.29 -6.19
C ALA A 75 4.05 6.77 -7.38
N LEU A 76 4.69 6.52 -8.52
CA LEU A 76 4.04 5.89 -9.68
C LEU A 76 3.60 4.46 -9.37
N ARG A 77 4.46 3.65 -8.73
CA ARG A 77 4.10 2.29 -8.30
C ARG A 77 2.89 2.31 -7.37
N ARG A 78 2.87 3.22 -6.38
CA ARG A 78 1.72 3.37 -5.46
C ARG A 78 0.43 3.74 -6.20
N ARG A 79 0.48 4.68 -7.14
CA ARG A 79 -0.69 5.09 -7.93
C ARG A 79 -1.20 3.98 -8.82
N THR A 80 -0.32 3.31 -9.55
CA THR A 80 -0.68 2.16 -10.40
C THR A 80 -1.30 1.04 -9.58
N ALA A 81 -0.71 0.70 -8.42
CA ALA A 81 -1.26 -0.30 -7.51
C ALA A 81 -2.63 0.10 -6.95
N ALA A 82 -2.83 1.38 -6.59
CA ALA A 82 -4.10 1.90 -6.11
C ALA A 82 -5.22 1.81 -7.16
N LEU A 83 -4.86 1.83 -8.46
CA LEU A 83 -5.79 1.60 -9.56
C LEU A 83 -6.04 0.11 -9.82
N GLY A 84 -5.34 -0.81 -9.14
CA GLY A 84 -5.40 -2.26 -9.39
C GLY A 84 -4.50 -2.75 -10.51
N GLY A 85 -3.57 -1.91 -10.97
CA GLY A 85 -2.55 -2.27 -11.96
C GLY A 85 -1.37 -3.02 -11.35
N THR A 86 -0.77 -3.91 -12.13
CA THR A 86 0.49 -4.61 -11.80
C THR A 86 1.66 -4.09 -12.63
N HIS A 87 1.37 -3.47 -13.77
CA HIS A 87 2.37 -2.88 -14.68
C HIS A 87 1.99 -1.43 -15.00
N LEU A 88 3.00 -0.58 -15.09
CA LEU A 88 2.89 0.77 -15.61
C LEU A 88 3.69 0.85 -16.91
N TYR A 89 3.00 1.02 -18.03
CA TYR A 89 3.64 1.39 -19.29
C TYR A 89 3.90 2.91 -19.27
N LEU A 90 5.16 3.29 -19.09
CA LEU A 90 5.60 4.67 -18.97
C LEU A 90 6.04 5.19 -20.34
N THR A 91 5.28 6.13 -20.90
CA THR A 91 5.49 6.64 -22.27
C THR A 91 6.26 7.96 -22.30
N ASN A 92 6.11 8.79 -21.26
CA ASN A 92 6.70 10.12 -21.25
C ASN A 92 7.18 10.51 -19.83
N PRO A 93 8.34 10.00 -19.39
CA PRO A 93 8.88 10.32 -18.06
C PRO A 93 9.26 11.80 -17.91
N SER A 94 9.66 12.49 -18.99
CA SER A 94 10.03 13.91 -18.95
C SER A 94 8.83 14.82 -18.67
N ALA A 95 7.64 14.47 -19.19
CA ALA A 95 6.39 15.14 -18.85
C ALA A 95 6.02 14.99 -17.35
N GLY A 96 6.57 13.99 -16.67
CA GLY A 96 6.42 13.77 -15.23
C GLY A 96 6.88 14.96 -14.39
N TRP A 97 7.95 15.63 -14.80
CA TRP A 97 8.51 16.77 -14.08
C TRP A 97 7.65 18.05 -14.21
N GLY A 98 6.86 18.15 -15.28
CA GLY A 98 5.93 19.25 -15.52
C GLY A 98 4.55 19.05 -14.90
N GLY A 99 4.32 17.97 -14.14
CA GLY A 99 3.02 17.69 -13.52
C GLY A 99 1.93 17.25 -14.52
N ALA A 100 2.31 16.60 -15.63
CA ALA A 100 1.35 16.20 -16.66
C ALA A 100 0.26 15.25 -16.12
N SER A 101 -0.97 15.46 -16.58
CA SER A 101 -2.15 14.69 -16.16
C SER A 101 -2.11 13.21 -16.58
N ALA A 102 -1.34 12.88 -17.61
CA ALA A 102 -1.04 11.50 -18.03
C ALA A 102 0.40 11.40 -18.54
N ILE A 103 1.15 10.43 -18.02
CA ILE A 103 2.53 10.14 -18.42
C ILE A 103 2.76 8.66 -18.73
N GLY A 104 1.74 7.83 -18.52
CA GLY A 104 1.73 6.40 -18.80
C GLY A 104 0.36 5.79 -18.57
N SER A 105 0.29 4.47 -18.67
CA SER A 105 -0.94 3.68 -18.57
C SER A 105 -0.75 2.49 -17.62
N ALA A 106 -1.70 2.30 -16.71
CA ALA A 106 -1.77 1.15 -15.81
C ALA A 106 -2.39 -0.05 -16.53
N TYR A 107 -1.75 -1.21 -16.36
CA TYR A 107 -2.19 -2.49 -16.87
C TYR A 107 -2.23 -3.53 -15.75
N ARG A 108 -3.16 -4.47 -15.88
CA ARG A 108 -3.26 -5.67 -15.04
C ARG A 108 -2.82 -6.88 -15.85
N CYS A 109 -1.59 -7.32 -15.60
CA CYS A 109 -1.03 -8.55 -16.16
C CYS A 109 -1.29 -9.71 -15.22
N LEU A 110 -1.70 -10.86 -15.77
CA LEU A 110 -1.89 -12.11 -15.01
C LEU A 110 -0.57 -12.81 -14.70
N TYR A 111 0.49 -12.48 -15.44
CA TYR A 111 1.83 -13.03 -15.26
C TYR A 111 2.80 -11.87 -14.96
N VAL A 112 3.51 -11.98 -13.84
CA VAL A 112 4.72 -11.18 -13.61
C VAL A 112 5.83 -11.94 -14.32
N LEU A 113 6.16 -11.55 -15.56
CA LEU A 113 7.37 -12.06 -16.21
C LEU A 113 8.55 -11.59 -15.35
N ARG A 114 9.18 -12.54 -14.65
CA ARG A 114 10.34 -12.36 -13.79
C ARG A 114 11.61 -12.28 -14.63
#